data_AF-A0A3D3GHM1-F1
#
_entry.id   AF-A0A3D3GHM1-F1
#
_cell.length_a   1.000
_cell.length_b   1.000
_cell.length_c   1.000
_cell.angle_alpha   90.00
_cell.angle_beta   90.00
_cell.angle_gamma   90.00
#
_symmetry.space_group_name_H-M   'P 1'
#
loop_
_entity.id
_entity.type
_entity.pdbx_description
1 polymer ?
#
loop_
_entity_poly.entity_id
_entity_poly.type
_entity_poly.pdbx_seq_one_letter_code
_entity_poly.pdbx_strand_id
1 'polypeptide(L)'
;MKIITSFLVVFGFLSSAGYAAIDSERPDYYPYDPIPFQGSSYAYCQGQTTCPNGMLIGCYAYGNSATYAACTWTVFAGNYVECTGYNDLGIWATSWARCY
;
A
#
# COMPACT_ATOMS: atom_id res chain seq x y z
N MET A 1 -39.15 41.10 -20.25
CA MET A 1 -38.65 40.03 -19.34
C MET A 1 -38.45 38.77 -20.18
N LYS A 2 -37.20 38.36 -20.41
CA LYS A 2 -36.89 37.11 -21.14
C LYS A 2 -35.85 36.33 -20.34
N ILE A 3 -36.15 35.05 -20.20
CA ILE A 3 -35.70 34.12 -19.18
C ILE A 3 -34.25 33.71 -19.46
N ILE A 4 -33.41 33.85 -18.44
CA ILE A 4 -32.02 33.37 -18.41
C ILE A 4 -32.08 31.84 -18.40
N THR A 5 -31.61 31.21 -19.48
CA THR A 5 -31.56 29.74 -19.56
C THR A 5 -30.15 29.29 -19.21
N SER A 6 -30.00 28.80 -17.97
CA SER A 6 -28.77 28.22 -17.43
C SER A 6 -28.28 27.04 -18.27
N PHE A 7 -27.07 27.18 -18.84
CA PHE A 7 -26.31 26.05 -19.35
C PHE A 7 -25.54 25.41 -18.19
N LEU A 8 -26.06 24.29 -17.68
CA LEU A 8 -25.36 23.39 -16.77
C LEU A 8 -24.21 22.71 -17.53
N VAL A 9 -22.98 23.14 -17.27
CA VAL A 9 -21.77 22.44 -17.73
C VAL A 9 -21.56 21.25 -16.80
N VAL A 10 -21.96 20.07 -17.27
CA VAL A 10 -21.64 18.80 -16.63
C VAL A 10 -20.17 18.49 -16.92
N PHE A 11 -19.28 18.88 -16.00
CA PHE A 11 -17.90 18.38 -16.00
C PHE A 11 -17.93 16.94 -15.48
N GLY A 12 -17.94 15.99 -16.42
CA GLY A 12 -17.71 14.58 -16.14
C GLY A 12 -16.26 14.38 -15.69
N PHE A 13 -16.05 14.24 -14.38
CA PHE A 13 -14.81 13.69 -13.86
C PHE A 13 -14.84 12.18 -14.08
N LEU A 14 -14.30 11.72 -15.22
CA LEU A 14 -13.79 10.36 -15.34
C LEU A 14 -12.45 10.30 -14.60
N SER A 15 -12.46 9.99 -13.31
CA SER A 15 -11.27 9.48 -12.63
C SER A 15 -11.14 8.00 -12.94
N SER A 16 -10.33 7.68 -13.94
CA SER A 16 -9.88 6.31 -14.20
C SER A 16 -9.14 5.80 -12.97
N ALA A 17 -9.76 4.84 -12.28
CA ALA A 17 -9.16 4.01 -11.25
C ALA A 17 -8.06 3.13 -11.87
N GLY A 18 -6.85 3.68 -12.00
CA GLY A 18 -5.66 2.91 -12.31
C GLY A 18 -5.11 2.28 -11.03
N TYR A 19 -5.68 1.17 -10.60
CA TYR A 19 -5.05 0.33 -9.59
C TYR A 19 -4.11 -0.63 -10.30
N ALA A 20 -2.81 -0.39 -10.16
CA ALA A 20 -1.80 -1.41 -10.36
C ALA A 20 -0.73 -1.22 -9.29
N ALA A 21 -1.03 -1.64 -8.06
CA ALA A 21 0.00 -1.89 -7.07
C ALA A 21 0.78 -3.11 -7.56
N ILE A 22 1.98 -2.89 -8.10
CA ILE A 22 2.93 -3.97 -8.35
C ILE A 22 3.58 -4.26 -7.00
N ASP A 23 2.87 -4.97 -6.13
CA ASP A 23 3.40 -5.48 -4.88
C ASP A 23 4.22 -6.75 -5.22
N SER A 24 5.54 -6.61 -5.35
CA SER A 24 6.42 -7.77 -5.46
C SER A 24 6.80 -8.23 -4.07
N GLU A 25 6.09 -9.23 -3.53
CA GLU A 25 6.43 -9.83 -2.25
C GLU A 25 7.61 -10.80 -2.42
N ARG A 26 8.75 -10.51 -1.78
CA ARG A 26 9.83 -11.49 -1.61
C ARG A 26 9.68 -12.13 -0.23
N PRO A 27 9.41 -13.44 -0.13
CA PRO A 27 9.44 -14.12 1.16
C PRO A 27 10.90 -14.18 1.62
N ASP A 28 11.22 -13.43 2.67
CA ASP A 28 12.48 -13.59 3.39
C ASP A 28 12.31 -14.82 4.28
N TYR A 29 12.97 -15.93 3.90
CA TYR A 29 12.87 -17.22 4.60
C TYR A 29 13.47 -17.10 6.01
N TYR A 30 12.64 -16.74 6.98
CA TYR A 30 12.91 -16.95 8.40
C TYR A 30 12.21 -18.25 8.83
N PRO A 31 12.88 -19.14 9.57
CA PRO A 31 12.22 -20.32 10.12
C PRO A 31 11.20 -19.84 11.17
N TYR A 32 9.92 -19.91 10.83
CA TYR A 32 8.84 -19.43 11.71
C TYR A 32 7.83 -20.55 11.99
N ASP A 33 7.62 -20.81 13.27
CA ASP A 33 6.51 -21.60 13.78
C ASP A 33 5.19 -20.87 13.49
N PRO A 34 4.16 -21.53 12.95
CA PRO A 34 2.88 -20.89 12.65
C PRO A 34 2.17 -20.51 13.95
N ILE A 35 2.32 -19.25 14.38
CA ILE A 35 1.49 -18.72 15.47
C ILE A 35 0.09 -18.37 14.96
N PRO A 36 -0.94 -18.68 15.76
CA PRO A 36 -2.32 -18.45 15.39
C PRO A 36 -2.61 -16.96 15.23
N PHE A 37 -3.26 -16.62 14.11
CA PHE A 37 -3.67 -15.29 13.66
C PHE A 37 -4.75 -14.63 14.55
N GLN A 38 -5.08 -15.21 15.71
CA GLN A 38 -6.18 -14.77 16.55
C GLN A 38 -5.67 -14.13 17.84
N GLY A 39 -5.77 -12.80 17.93
CA GLY A 39 -5.71 -12.05 19.20
C GLY A 39 -4.55 -11.08 19.40
N SER A 40 -3.68 -10.88 18.40
CA SER A 40 -2.59 -9.89 18.49
C SER A 40 -3.02 -8.53 17.92
N SER A 41 -2.71 -7.44 18.61
CA SER A 41 -2.85 -6.10 18.05
C SER A 41 -1.73 -5.90 17.02
N TYR A 42 -2.09 -5.88 15.74
CA TYR A 42 -1.11 -5.69 14.67
C TYR A 42 -0.79 -4.20 14.53
N ALA A 43 0.49 -3.83 14.60
CA ALA A 43 0.93 -2.52 14.14
C ALA A 43 0.81 -2.51 12.60
N TYR A 44 0.19 -1.48 12.02
CA TYR A 44 0.04 -1.37 10.57
C TYR A 44 1.09 -0.42 10.01
N CYS A 45 1.90 -0.91 9.08
CA CYS A 45 2.90 -0.14 8.35
C CYS A 45 2.46 0.05 6.92
N GLN A 46 2.45 1.31 6.46
CA GLN A 46 2.06 1.67 5.11
C GLN A 46 3.04 2.69 4.54
N GLY A 47 3.57 2.39 3.35
CA GLY A 47 4.39 3.30 2.57
C GLY A 47 3.70 3.60 1.24
N GLN A 48 3.71 4.86 0.81
CA GLN A 48 3.17 5.25 -0.50
C GLN A 48 4.01 6.36 -1.12
N THR A 49 4.13 6.34 -2.44
CA THR A 49 4.69 7.46 -3.21
C THR A 49 4.12 7.52 -4.62
N THR A 50 4.20 8.70 -5.23
CA THR A 50 3.72 8.94 -6.60
C THR A 50 4.89 9.02 -7.55
N CYS A 51 4.91 8.15 -8.55
CA CYS A 51 5.90 8.11 -9.62
C CYS A 51 5.84 9.35 -10.53
N PRO A 52 6.91 9.67 -11.28
CA PRO A 52 6.95 10.86 -12.15
C PRO A 52 5.89 10.86 -13.26
N ASN A 53 5.41 9.69 -13.66
CA ASN A 53 4.32 9.50 -14.61
C ASN A 53 2.92 9.64 -13.98
N GLY A 54 2.82 9.95 -12.68
CA GLY A 54 1.57 10.09 -11.93
C GLY A 54 1.02 8.78 -11.35
N MET A 55 1.70 7.64 -11.54
CA MET A 55 1.29 6.35 -10.97
C MET A 55 1.55 6.33 -9.45
N LEU A 56 0.54 5.98 -8.65
CA LEU A 56 0.73 5.76 -7.22
C LEU A 56 1.25 4.33 -6.98
N ILE A 57 2.36 4.21 -6.27
CA ILE A 57 2.88 2.93 -5.77
C ILE A 57 2.81 2.91 -4.25
N GLY A 58 2.65 1.72 -3.68
CA GLY A 58 2.52 1.53 -2.24
C GLY A 58 3.10 0.20 -1.79
N CYS A 59 3.17 0.04 -0.48
CA CYS A 59 3.42 -1.22 0.20
C CYS A 59 2.67 -1.21 1.54
N TYR A 60 2.40 -2.39 2.08
CA TYR A 60 1.86 -2.56 3.42
C TYR A 60 2.49 -3.78 4.09
N ALA A 61 2.57 -3.73 5.41
CA ALA A 61 3.03 -4.83 6.24
C ALA A 61 2.44 -4.71 7.65
N TYR A 62 2.39 -5.83 8.38
CA TYR A 62 1.88 -5.91 9.73
C TYR A 62 3.00 -6.25 10.73
N GLY A 63 3.02 -5.57 11.87
CA GLY A 63 3.79 -5.98 13.04
C GLY A 63 2.98 -6.95 13.90
N ASN A 64 3.63 -7.75 14.73
CA ASN A 64 2.97 -8.71 15.61
C ASN A 64 3.34 -8.45 17.08
N SER A 65 2.36 -8.06 17.89
CA SER A 65 2.55 -7.81 19.32
C SER A 65 2.90 -9.06 20.12
N ALA A 66 2.44 -10.26 19.72
CA ALA A 66 2.76 -11.50 20.42
C ALA A 66 4.24 -11.87 20.31
N THR A 67 4.92 -11.43 19.24
CA THR A 67 6.36 -11.69 19.03
C THR A 67 7.21 -10.44 19.08
N TYR A 68 6.63 -9.32 19.53
CA TYR A 68 7.30 -8.02 19.58
C TYR A 68 7.98 -7.63 18.25
N ALA A 69 7.42 -8.11 17.14
CA ALA A 69 7.98 -7.88 15.82
C ALA A 69 7.33 -6.62 15.23
N ALA A 70 8.09 -5.53 15.15
CA ALA A 70 7.64 -4.29 14.54
C ALA A 70 7.79 -4.37 13.02
N CYS A 71 6.77 -3.95 12.27
CA CYS A 71 6.94 -3.73 10.83
C CYS A 71 7.72 -2.43 10.59
N THR A 72 8.38 -2.34 9.44
CA THR A 72 9.14 -1.16 9.00
C THR A 72 8.74 -0.76 7.60
N TRP A 73 8.90 0.52 7.26
CA TRP A 73 8.69 1.02 5.91
C TRP A 73 9.79 2.00 5.50
N THR A 74 10.14 1.98 4.23
CA THR A 74 11.09 2.89 3.59
C THR A 74 10.44 3.48 2.35
N VAL A 75 10.49 4.80 2.21
CA VAL A 75 9.90 5.52 1.07
C VAL A 75 10.96 6.44 0.46
N PHE A 76 11.26 6.25 -0.83
CA PHE A 76 11.99 7.21 -1.64
C PHE A 76 11.01 7.87 -2.60
N ALA A 77 10.74 9.16 -2.35
CA ALA A 77 9.73 9.90 -3.07
C ALA A 77 9.95 9.86 -4.60
N GLY A 78 8.92 9.46 -5.34
CA GLY A 78 8.97 9.37 -6.80
C GLY A 78 9.79 8.23 -7.37
N ASN A 79 10.19 7.24 -6.55
CA ASN A 79 11.04 6.15 -7.01
C ASN A 79 10.65 4.78 -6.42
N TYR A 80 10.55 4.67 -5.10
CA TYR A 80 10.55 3.38 -4.43
C TYR A 80 9.79 3.40 -3.10
N VAL A 81 9.12 2.30 -2.81
CA VAL A 81 8.53 2.01 -1.50
C VAL A 81 8.83 0.56 -1.12
N GLU A 82 9.12 0.33 0.15
CA GLU A 82 9.38 -1.00 0.72
C GLU A 82 8.80 -1.08 2.12
N CYS A 83 8.14 -2.19 2.41
CA CYS A 83 7.58 -2.50 3.71
C CYS A 83 8.05 -3.90 4.10
N THR A 84 8.55 -4.04 5.33
CA THR A 84 8.97 -5.34 5.88
C THR A 84 8.13 -5.64 7.11
N GLY A 85 7.54 -6.83 7.14
CA GLY A 85 6.72 -7.30 8.24
C GLY A 85 5.92 -8.53 7.83
N TYR A 86 4.87 -8.86 8.58
CA TYR A 86 3.95 -9.92 8.21
C TYR A 86 3.02 -9.47 7.08
N ASN A 87 2.77 -10.35 6.11
CA ASN A 87 1.71 -10.17 5.12
C ASN A 87 0.37 -10.74 5.61
N ASP A 88 -0.66 -10.70 4.75
CA ASP A 88 -2.02 -11.20 5.06
C ASP A 88 -2.05 -12.71 5.39
N LEU A 89 -1.00 -13.45 5.00
CA LEU A 89 -0.84 -14.87 5.29
C LEU A 89 -0.11 -15.12 6.61
N GLY A 90 0.31 -14.07 7.32
CA GLY A 90 1.12 -14.17 8.54
C GLY A 90 2.56 -14.61 8.27
N ILE A 91 3.06 -14.42 7.04
CA ILE A 91 4.44 -14.71 6.67
C ILE A 91 5.25 -13.42 6.76
N TRP A 92 6.40 -13.46 7.44
CA TRP A 92 7.34 -12.35 7.42
C TRP A 92 7.95 -12.21 6.03
N ALA A 93 7.66 -11.11 5.35
CA ALA A 93 8.05 -10.85 3.99
C ALA A 93 8.36 -9.37 3.79
N THR A 94 9.05 -9.09 2.68
CA THR A 94 9.28 -7.72 2.23
C THR A 94 8.43 -7.48 0.98
N SER A 95 7.49 -6.54 1.08
CA SER A 95 6.69 -6.04 -0.04
C SER A 95 7.30 -4.73 -0.53
N TRP A 96 7.53 -4.62 -1.83
CA TRP A 96 8.11 -3.41 -2.42
C TRP A 96 7.50 -3.10 -3.78
N ALA A 97 7.55 -1.83 -4.14
CA ALA A 97 7.15 -1.33 -5.45
C ALA A 97 8.14 -0.25 -5.91
N ARG A 98 8.35 -0.17 -7.23
CA ARG A 98 9.28 0.78 -7.85
C ARG A 98 8.66 1.44 -9.07
N CYS A 99 8.98 2.70 -9.28
CA CYS A 99 8.68 3.42 -10.52
C CYS A 99 9.60 2.95 -11.65
N TYR A 100 9.02 2.72 -12.83
CA TYR A 100 9.73 2.38 -14.06
C TYR A 100 9.49 3.45 -15.12
#